data_AF-A0A6J1VVY0-F1
#
_entry.id   AF-A0A6J1VVY0-F1
#
_cell.length_a   1.000
_cell.length_b   1.000
_cell.length_c   1.000
_cell.angle_alpha   90.00
_cell.angle_beta   90.00
_cell.angle_gamma   90.00
#
_symmetry.space_group_name_H-M   'P 1'
#
loop_
_entity.id
_entity.type
_entity.pdbx_description
1 polymer ?
#
loop_
_entity_poly.entity_id
_entity_poly.type
_entity_poly.pdbx_seq_one_letter_code
_entity_poly.pdbx_strand_id
1 'polypeptide(L)'
;LCSCSFGNHLLPSVLLSPVADCKAPREISHSFVTFSTPQNLTTYQSEIRYVCHEPFYQMVPNVTGIFTCDAKGVWRSSELGTRRPSCQPVCGQPSRALPTLVKRIIGGRNAEPGFFPWQALIVVEDTSRVPNDRWFGSGALLSESWVLTAAHVLRSQRRDNTLTAVSKEHVNVYLGLHDVRNKIDAVNRTVEEIILHESFDIQNYNHDIALVKLKEKVTMGPYIMPVCVPQDPRESGGPQPNMLGLVAGWGISNPNVTVDEVISSGMQTLSDVLQYVKLPVVLHEECKTSYESRSGNYSVTENMFCAGYYEGGKDTCLGDSGGAFVIRDLDNQRWVAQGLVSWGGPEECGSKQVYGVYTKVSNYVDWLQEKTGWASLDSNLEKR
;
A
#
# COMPACT_ATOMS: atom_id res chain seq x y z
N LEU A 1 -80.17 53.15 29.29
CA LEU A 1 -78.85 53.67 28.87
C LEU A 1 -77.93 52.48 28.70
N CYS A 2 -77.69 52.07 27.44
CA CYS A 2 -76.88 50.91 27.11
C CYS A 2 -75.40 51.16 27.44
N SER A 3 -74.79 50.25 28.18
CA SER A 3 -73.35 50.20 28.43
C SER A 3 -72.66 49.50 27.26
N CYS A 4 -71.73 50.18 26.59
CA CYS A 4 -70.84 49.56 25.61
C CYS A 4 -69.62 48.99 26.33
N SER A 5 -69.47 47.67 26.32
CA SER A 5 -68.24 47.00 26.74
C SER A 5 -67.34 46.84 25.51
N PHE A 6 -66.22 47.57 25.46
CA PHE A 6 -65.19 47.38 24.44
C PHE A 6 -64.38 46.13 24.79
N GLY A 7 -64.63 45.04 24.07
CA GLY A 7 -63.76 43.87 24.08
C GLY A 7 -62.47 44.18 23.32
N ASN A 8 -61.34 44.22 24.04
CA ASN A 8 -60.01 44.24 23.43
C ASN A 8 -59.75 42.87 22.77
N HIS A 9 -60.05 42.77 21.48
CA HIS A 9 -59.54 41.67 20.65
C HIS A 9 -58.05 41.91 20.38
N LEU A 10 -57.20 41.23 21.16
CA LEU A 10 -55.80 41.04 20.80
C LEU A 10 -55.76 40.17 19.54
N LEU A 11 -55.26 40.73 18.44
CA LEU A 11 -54.90 39.98 17.24
C LEU A 11 -53.82 38.95 17.61
N PRO A 12 -53.89 37.69 17.14
CA PRO A 12 -52.82 36.74 17.37
C PRO A 12 -51.54 37.25 16.70
N SER A 13 -50.46 37.34 17.46
CA SER A 13 -49.12 37.60 16.94
C SER A 13 -48.81 36.58 15.85
N VAL A 14 -48.58 37.05 14.62
CA VAL A 14 -48.14 36.21 13.50
C VAL A 14 -46.74 35.72 13.83
N LEU A 15 -46.65 34.49 14.32
CA LEU A 15 -45.38 33.78 14.52
C LEU A 15 -44.79 33.48 13.14
N LEU A 16 -43.79 34.27 12.74
CA LEU A 16 -42.91 33.93 11.61
C LEU A 16 -42.26 32.58 11.93
N SER A 17 -42.51 31.57 11.09
CA SER A 17 -41.83 30.28 11.23
C SER A 17 -40.33 30.48 11.00
N PRO A 18 -39.47 30.02 11.92
CA PRO A 18 -38.03 30.14 11.73
C PRO A 18 -37.62 29.34 10.49
N VAL A 19 -36.74 29.93 9.68
CA VAL A 19 -36.13 29.24 8.54
C VAL A 19 -35.41 27.99 9.05
N ALA A 20 -35.60 26.85 8.38
CA ALA A 20 -34.92 25.61 8.77
C ALA A 20 -33.39 25.80 8.74
N ASP A 21 -32.70 25.22 9.71
CA ASP A 21 -31.24 25.33 9.85
C ASP A 21 -30.64 23.93 10.01
N CYS A 22 -29.79 23.55 9.05
CA CYS A 22 -29.15 22.25 8.97
C CYS A 22 -27.95 22.09 9.90
N LYS A 23 -27.56 23.16 10.61
CA LYS A 23 -26.37 23.21 11.47
C LYS A 23 -25.08 22.95 10.69
N ALA A 24 -23.96 22.95 11.41
CA ALA A 24 -22.66 22.66 10.84
C ALA A 24 -22.66 21.27 10.16
N PRO A 25 -22.14 21.17 8.93
CA PRO A 25 -21.98 19.88 8.27
C PRO A 25 -21.04 18.97 9.05
N ARG A 26 -21.32 17.66 9.01
CA ARG A 26 -20.50 16.68 9.71
C ARG A 26 -19.19 16.47 8.98
N GLU A 27 -18.09 16.49 9.70
CA GLU A 27 -16.77 16.26 9.14
C GLU A 27 -16.64 14.87 8.49
N ILE A 28 -15.94 14.83 7.37
CA ILE A 28 -15.50 13.60 6.70
C ILE A 28 -13.97 13.61 6.76
N SER A 29 -13.39 12.50 7.22
CA SER A 29 -11.94 12.35 7.32
C SER A 29 -11.29 12.58 5.94
N HIS A 30 -10.17 13.29 5.92
CA HIS A 30 -9.41 13.64 4.70
C HIS A 30 -10.18 14.51 3.71
N SER A 31 -11.06 15.36 4.23
CA SER A 31 -11.83 16.31 3.43
C SER A 31 -11.95 17.67 4.13
N PHE A 32 -12.32 18.67 3.35
CA PHE A 32 -12.80 19.95 3.83
C PHE A 32 -14.15 20.28 3.19
N VAL A 33 -14.88 21.21 3.82
CA VAL A 33 -16.17 21.69 3.32
C VAL A 33 -16.01 23.10 2.75
N THR A 34 -16.54 23.31 1.56
CA THR A 34 -16.66 24.64 0.95
C THR A 34 -18.13 25.07 0.96
N PHE A 35 -18.38 26.31 1.37
CA PHE A 35 -19.72 26.90 1.34
C PHE A 35 -19.89 27.69 0.05
N SER A 36 -21.08 27.61 -0.56
CA SER A 36 -21.38 28.38 -1.76
C SER A 36 -21.50 29.88 -1.50
N THR A 37 -21.63 30.28 -0.22
CA THR A 37 -21.74 31.67 0.21
C THR A 37 -20.60 32.04 1.16
N PRO A 38 -20.05 33.26 1.09
CA PRO A 38 -18.97 33.72 1.99
C PRO A 38 -19.36 33.76 3.47
N GLN A 39 -20.65 33.84 3.78
CA GLN A 39 -21.18 33.90 5.14
C GLN A 39 -21.33 32.52 5.79
N ASN A 40 -20.93 31.44 5.10
CA ASN A 40 -21.04 30.06 5.59
C ASN A 40 -22.45 29.69 6.06
N LEU A 41 -23.47 30.05 5.26
CA LEU A 41 -24.87 29.82 5.62
C LEU A 41 -25.20 28.32 5.73
N THR A 42 -25.97 27.97 6.75
CA THR A 42 -26.46 26.59 7.02
C THR A 42 -27.98 26.50 6.99
N THR A 43 -28.67 27.57 6.59
CA THR A 43 -30.14 27.65 6.54
C THR A 43 -30.71 27.02 5.27
N TYR A 44 -32.02 26.84 5.22
CA TYR A 44 -32.75 26.28 4.08
C TYR A 44 -32.26 26.83 2.72
N GLN A 45 -32.07 25.94 1.75
CA GLN A 45 -31.51 26.19 0.41
C GLN A 45 -30.02 26.59 0.37
N SER A 46 -29.33 26.69 1.51
CA SER A 46 -27.87 26.82 1.49
C SER A 46 -27.22 25.56 0.92
N GLU A 47 -26.11 25.74 0.22
CA GLU A 47 -25.37 24.66 -0.45
C GLU A 47 -23.92 24.60 0.06
N ILE A 48 -23.47 23.38 0.32
CA ILE A 48 -22.10 23.04 0.66
C ILE A 48 -21.56 22.00 -0.31
N ARG A 49 -20.23 21.93 -0.43
CA ARG A 49 -19.53 20.89 -1.16
C ARG A 49 -18.41 20.30 -0.31
N TYR A 50 -18.44 18.98 -0.12
CA TYR A 50 -17.29 18.24 0.41
C TYR A 50 -16.23 18.10 -0.68
N VAL A 51 -14.97 18.30 -0.31
CA VAL A 51 -13.80 18.17 -1.19
C VAL A 51 -12.75 17.34 -0.48
N CYS A 52 -12.29 16.26 -1.09
CA CYS A 52 -11.21 15.43 -0.52
C CYS A 52 -9.86 16.14 -0.66
N HIS A 53 -8.89 15.78 0.18
CA HIS A 53 -7.51 16.27 0.07
C HIS A 53 -6.80 15.66 -1.15
N GLU A 54 -7.08 16.21 -2.33
CA GLU A 54 -6.40 15.88 -3.58
C GLU A 54 -4.92 16.31 -3.55
N PRO A 55 -4.03 15.62 -4.30
CA PRO A 55 -4.28 14.43 -5.13
C PRO A 55 -4.22 13.10 -4.33
N PHE A 56 -4.06 13.16 -3.01
CA PHE A 56 -3.75 11.98 -2.20
C PHE A 56 -4.98 11.18 -1.78
N TYR A 57 -6.14 11.82 -1.74
CA TYR A 57 -7.43 11.21 -1.44
C TYR A 57 -8.46 11.55 -2.51
N GLN A 58 -9.27 10.56 -2.89
CA GLN A 58 -10.35 10.71 -3.86
C GLN A 58 -11.72 10.39 -3.23
N MET A 59 -12.76 11.00 -3.79
CA MET A 59 -14.13 10.81 -3.29
C MET A 59 -14.72 9.48 -3.77
N VAL A 60 -15.30 8.73 -2.83
CA VAL A 60 -15.95 7.43 -3.07
C VAL A 60 -17.33 7.40 -2.41
N PRO A 61 -18.42 7.07 -3.15
CA PRO A 61 -18.44 6.87 -4.61
C PRO A 61 -18.12 8.16 -5.38
N ASN A 62 -17.81 8.05 -6.67
CA ASN A 62 -17.52 9.21 -7.52
C ASN A 62 -18.79 10.07 -7.69
N VAL A 63 -18.92 11.11 -6.87
CA VAL A 63 -20.06 12.03 -6.82
C VAL A 63 -19.57 13.46 -6.73
N THR A 64 -20.46 14.43 -6.95
CA THR A 64 -20.10 15.86 -6.92
C THR A 64 -19.75 16.40 -5.54
N GLY A 65 -20.14 15.68 -4.48
CA GLY A 65 -19.96 16.09 -3.08
C GLY A 65 -20.89 17.22 -2.64
N ILE A 66 -21.88 17.61 -3.46
CA ILE A 66 -22.79 18.72 -3.19
C ILE A 66 -23.94 18.27 -2.27
N PHE A 67 -24.20 19.08 -1.24
CA PHE A 67 -25.34 18.92 -0.34
C PHE A 67 -26.07 20.25 -0.17
N THR A 68 -27.40 20.19 -0.21
CA THR A 68 -28.29 21.33 0.02
C THR A 68 -29.08 21.14 1.31
N CYS A 69 -29.28 22.23 2.05
CA CYS A 69 -30.09 22.20 3.27
C CYS A 69 -31.58 22.11 2.94
N ASP A 70 -32.23 21.01 3.33
CA ASP A 70 -33.66 20.77 3.07
C ASP A 70 -34.58 21.48 4.08
N ALA A 71 -35.89 21.48 3.80
CA ALA A 71 -36.89 22.15 4.65
C ALA A 71 -37.04 21.50 6.04
N LYS A 72 -36.47 20.31 6.26
CA LYS A 72 -36.46 19.59 7.54
C LYS A 72 -35.18 19.85 8.33
N GLY A 73 -34.28 20.71 7.84
CA GLY A 73 -33.00 20.97 8.49
C GLY A 73 -32.01 19.82 8.33
N VAL A 74 -32.04 19.11 7.20
CA VAL A 74 -31.10 18.03 6.89
C VAL A 74 -30.33 18.33 5.59
N TRP A 75 -29.01 18.18 5.65
CA TRP A 75 -28.15 18.21 4.46
C TRP A 75 -28.46 17.01 3.55
N ARG A 76 -28.85 17.27 2.29
CA ARG A 76 -29.12 16.23 1.29
C ARG A 76 -28.36 16.44 0.00
N SER A 77 -27.79 15.37 -0.52
CA SER A 77 -27.25 15.25 -1.86
C SER A 77 -28.30 14.65 -2.80
N SER A 78 -28.33 15.10 -4.06
CA SER A 78 -29.12 14.47 -5.12
C SER A 78 -28.67 13.04 -5.45
N GLU A 79 -27.39 12.73 -5.22
CA GLU A 79 -26.78 11.44 -5.57
C GLU A 79 -26.78 10.47 -4.39
N LEU A 80 -26.59 10.98 -3.16
CA LEU A 80 -26.43 10.15 -1.95
C LEU A 80 -27.59 10.27 -0.94
N GLY A 81 -28.54 11.16 -1.17
CA GLY A 81 -29.55 11.51 -0.17
C GLY A 81 -28.87 12.05 1.09
N THR A 82 -29.07 11.40 2.22
CA THR A 82 -28.45 11.78 3.50
C THR A 82 -27.14 11.04 3.80
N ARG A 83 -26.72 10.10 2.94
CA ARG A 83 -25.46 9.38 3.11
C ARG A 83 -24.30 10.31 2.76
N ARG A 84 -23.21 10.21 3.51
CA ARG A 84 -21.98 10.96 3.25
C ARG A 84 -21.08 10.19 2.29
N PRO A 85 -20.32 10.89 1.43
CA PRO A 85 -19.21 10.26 0.71
C PRO A 85 -18.09 9.88 1.70
N SER A 86 -17.08 9.19 1.20
CA SER A 86 -15.85 8.90 1.91
C SER A 86 -14.66 9.34 1.07
N CYS A 87 -13.59 9.82 1.70
CA CYS A 87 -12.33 10.11 1.02
C CYS A 87 -11.39 8.94 1.24
N GLN A 88 -11.02 8.27 0.16
CA GLN A 88 -10.15 7.09 0.18
C GLN A 88 -8.78 7.42 -0.43
N PRO A 89 -7.68 6.84 0.09
CA PRO A 89 -6.35 7.03 -0.47
C PRO A 89 -6.29 6.66 -1.96
N VAL A 90 -5.64 7.51 -2.74
CA VAL A 90 -5.33 7.25 -4.13
C VAL A 90 -4.10 6.34 -4.20
N CYS A 91 -4.20 5.19 -4.88
CA CYS A 91 -3.09 4.24 -5.01
C CYS A 91 -2.33 4.40 -6.33
N GLY A 92 -1.03 4.05 -6.32
CA GLY A 92 -0.23 3.83 -7.52
C GLY A 92 0.02 5.07 -8.37
N GLN A 93 -0.12 6.28 -7.81
CA GLN A 93 0.08 7.54 -8.53
C GLN A 93 1.14 8.39 -7.82
N PRO A 94 2.44 8.07 -7.97
CA PRO A 94 3.50 8.83 -7.32
C PRO A 94 3.52 10.28 -7.80
N SER A 95 3.72 11.23 -6.89
CA SER A 95 3.76 12.66 -7.21
C SER A 95 4.92 13.02 -8.13
N ARG A 96 5.99 12.20 -8.10
CA ARG A 96 7.11 12.28 -9.02
C ARG A 96 7.06 11.11 -9.99
N ALA A 97 7.04 11.42 -11.28
CA ALA A 97 7.02 10.39 -12.31
C ALA A 97 8.31 9.56 -12.26
N LEU A 98 8.14 8.23 -12.25
CA LEU A 98 9.26 7.31 -12.38
C LEU A 98 9.86 7.42 -13.80
N PRO A 99 11.19 7.41 -13.94
CA PRO A 99 11.84 7.62 -15.23
C PRO A 99 11.42 6.56 -16.26
N THR A 100 10.83 7.02 -17.37
CA THR A 100 10.29 6.17 -18.45
C THR A 100 11.38 5.59 -19.36
N LEU A 101 12.48 6.33 -19.52
CA LEU A 101 13.60 6.00 -20.39
C LEU A 101 14.78 5.54 -19.57
N VAL A 102 14.87 4.22 -19.47
CA VAL A 102 15.99 3.57 -18.85
C VAL A 102 16.58 2.61 -19.87
N LYS A 103 17.55 3.08 -20.65
CA LYS A 103 18.53 2.19 -21.31
C LYS A 103 19.07 1.25 -20.24
N ARG A 104 19.21 -0.04 -20.58
CA ARG A 104 19.78 -1.12 -19.74
C ARG A 104 20.69 -0.53 -18.66
N ILE A 105 20.19 -0.40 -17.43
CA ILE A 105 21.02 -0.03 -16.28
C ILE A 105 21.99 -1.19 -16.09
N ILE A 106 23.09 -1.05 -15.35
CA ILE A 106 23.90 -2.14 -14.75
C ILE A 106 24.11 -1.71 -13.27
N GLY A 107 23.83 -2.57 -12.28
CA GLY A 107 24.05 -2.26 -10.84
C GLY A 107 23.01 -1.43 -10.06
N GLY A 108 21.74 -1.38 -10.48
CA GLY A 108 20.71 -0.55 -9.81
C GLY A 108 20.94 0.96 -10.01
N ARG A 109 19.97 1.79 -9.60
CA ARG A 109 20.12 3.26 -9.54
C ARG A 109 19.57 3.78 -8.24
N ASN A 110 20.19 4.82 -7.69
CA ASN A 110 19.60 5.56 -6.58
C ASN A 110 18.24 6.10 -7.01
N ALA A 111 17.23 5.85 -6.19
CA ALA A 111 15.94 6.50 -6.30
C ALA A 111 16.09 7.98 -5.96
N GLU A 112 15.12 8.80 -6.36
CA GLU A 112 14.96 10.14 -5.81
C GLU A 112 13.82 10.13 -4.78
N PRO A 113 13.82 11.03 -3.79
CA PRO A 113 12.70 11.15 -2.85
C PRO A 113 11.35 11.25 -3.59
N GLY A 114 10.40 10.40 -3.20
CA GLY A 114 9.05 10.34 -3.78
C GLY A 114 8.88 9.44 -5.00
N PHE A 115 9.94 8.78 -5.49
CA PHE A 115 9.82 7.80 -6.59
C PHE A 115 8.95 6.58 -6.22
N PHE A 116 9.17 6.03 -5.02
CA PHE A 116 8.48 4.85 -4.51
C PHE A 116 7.80 5.19 -3.18
N PRO A 117 6.69 5.95 -3.20
CA PRO A 117 6.05 6.46 -1.98
C PRO A 117 5.36 5.35 -1.17
N TRP A 118 5.20 4.16 -1.73
CA TRP A 118 4.72 2.97 -1.02
C TRP A 118 5.84 2.19 -0.32
N GLN A 119 7.11 2.48 -0.60
CA GLN A 119 8.22 1.70 -0.06
C GLN A 119 8.26 1.80 1.47
N ALA A 120 8.25 0.64 2.11
CA ALA A 120 8.40 0.51 3.55
C ALA A 120 9.70 -0.24 3.87
N LEU A 121 10.47 0.28 4.84
CA LEU A 121 11.54 -0.47 5.48
C LEU A 121 10.99 -1.12 6.74
N ILE A 122 11.07 -2.44 6.81
CA ILE A 122 10.67 -3.24 7.98
C ILE A 122 11.95 -3.59 8.74
N VAL A 123 12.03 -3.19 10.01
CA VAL A 123 13.14 -3.52 10.90
C VAL A 123 12.62 -4.45 11.99
N VAL A 124 13.25 -5.61 12.11
CA VAL A 124 12.94 -6.58 13.15
C VAL A 124 14.11 -6.66 14.12
N GLU A 125 13.82 -6.46 15.39
CA GLU A 125 14.75 -6.59 16.50
C GLU A 125 14.18 -7.58 17.52
N ASP A 126 14.52 -8.85 17.36
CA ASP A 126 14.07 -9.93 18.25
C ASP A 126 14.89 -9.93 19.55
N THR A 127 14.36 -9.21 20.53
CA THR A 127 14.94 -9.09 21.88
C THR A 127 14.70 -10.33 22.76
N SER A 128 13.98 -11.34 22.25
CA SER A 128 13.78 -12.60 22.98
C SER A 128 14.98 -13.55 22.90
N ARG A 129 15.97 -13.24 22.05
CA ARG A 129 17.19 -14.03 21.84
C ARG A 129 18.42 -13.38 22.44
N VAL A 130 19.43 -14.19 22.73
CA VAL A 130 20.72 -13.73 23.25
C VAL A 130 21.86 -14.28 22.38
N PRO A 131 22.63 -13.42 21.67
CA PRO A 131 22.43 -11.97 21.53
C PRO A 131 21.12 -11.64 20.80
N ASN A 132 20.67 -10.37 20.89
CA ASN A 132 19.50 -9.90 20.12
C ASN A 132 19.70 -10.23 18.65
N ASP A 133 18.69 -10.83 18.04
CA ASP A 133 18.70 -11.11 16.61
C ASP A 133 18.07 -9.93 15.86
N ARG A 134 18.68 -9.51 14.76
CA ARG A 134 18.28 -8.30 14.03
C ARG A 134 18.38 -8.53 12.54
N TRP A 135 17.30 -8.22 11.84
CA TRP A 135 17.27 -8.23 10.39
C TRP A 135 16.29 -7.19 9.89
N PHE A 136 16.25 -7.04 8.57
CA PHE A 136 15.40 -6.08 7.90
C PHE A 136 14.79 -6.72 6.66
N GLY A 137 13.73 -6.09 6.17
CA GLY A 137 13.10 -6.42 4.91
C GLY A 137 12.42 -5.20 4.33
N SER A 138 11.85 -5.39 3.16
CA SER A 138 11.09 -4.38 2.43
C SER A 138 9.60 -4.73 2.48
N GLY A 139 8.77 -3.72 2.28
CA GLY A 139 7.33 -3.88 2.12
C GLY A 139 6.74 -2.77 1.26
N ALA A 140 5.46 -2.90 0.94
CA ALA A 140 4.71 -1.92 0.18
C ALA A 140 3.42 -1.52 0.91
N LEU A 141 3.22 -0.21 1.08
CA LEU A 141 2.01 0.34 1.67
C LEU A 141 0.79 0.04 0.78
N LEU A 142 -0.25 -0.57 1.34
CA LEU A 142 -1.52 -0.85 0.66
C LEU A 142 -2.62 0.16 1.01
N SER A 143 -2.55 0.74 2.21
CA SER A 143 -3.52 1.71 2.72
C SER A 143 -2.90 2.55 3.85
N GLU A 144 -3.69 3.34 4.56
CA GLU A 144 -3.21 4.13 5.70
C GLU A 144 -2.65 3.28 6.85
N SER A 145 -2.98 1.99 6.93
CA SER A 145 -2.62 1.14 8.06
C SER A 145 -2.14 -0.26 7.67
N TRP A 146 -2.00 -0.57 6.39
CA TRP A 146 -1.62 -1.91 5.94
C TRP A 146 -0.39 -1.86 5.05
N VAL A 147 0.60 -2.70 5.37
CA VAL A 147 1.81 -2.92 4.58
C VAL A 147 1.86 -4.39 4.16
N LEU A 148 2.08 -4.60 2.87
CA LEU A 148 2.30 -5.90 2.25
C LEU A 148 3.79 -6.25 2.24
N THR A 149 4.13 -7.49 2.55
CA THR A 149 5.51 -8.00 2.49
C THR A 149 5.51 -9.52 2.32
N ALA A 150 6.69 -10.14 2.30
CA ALA A 150 6.86 -11.59 2.27
C ALA A 150 6.73 -12.19 3.69
N ALA A 151 6.20 -13.40 3.80
CA ALA A 151 6.06 -14.10 5.07
C ALA A 151 7.41 -14.46 5.69
N HIS A 152 8.40 -14.80 4.88
CA HIS A 152 9.74 -15.16 5.36
C HIS A 152 10.45 -14.00 6.07
N VAL A 153 10.09 -12.74 5.79
CA VAL A 153 10.61 -11.55 6.48
C VAL A 153 10.14 -11.49 7.93
N LEU A 154 8.93 -12.00 8.20
CA LEU A 154 8.23 -11.84 9.49
C LEU A 154 8.07 -13.16 10.24
N ARG A 155 8.60 -14.27 9.74
CA ARG A 155 8.63 -15.54 10.47
C ARG A 155 9.72 -15.52 11.55
N SER A 156 9.43 -16.10 12.71
CA SER A 156 10.45 -16.34 13.73
C SER A 156 11.36 -17.50 13.28
N GLN A 157 12.68 -17.32 13.40
CA GLN A 157 13.65 -18.33 12.99
C GLN A 157 13.77 -19.47 14.01
N ARG A 158 12.97 -20.53 13.90
CA ARG A 158 13.01 -21.65 14.86
C ARG A 158 13.69 -22.90 14.29
N ARG A 159 14.09 -23.81 15.18
CA ARG A 159 14.65 -25.13 14.81
C ARG A 159 13.57 -26.12 14.38
N ASP A 160 12.36 -25.96 14.90
CA ASP A 160 11.20 -26.70 14.44
C ASP A 160 10.56 -25.99 13.24
N ASN A 161 9.86 -26.74 12.39
CA ASN A 161 9.17 -26.20 11.22
C ASN A 161 7.82 -25.55 11.58
N THR A 162 7.68 -25.01 12.80
CA THR A 162 6.45 -24.36 13.21
C THR A 162 6.38 -22.96 12.60
N LEU A 163 5.29 -22.68 11.89
CA LEU A 163 5.04 -21.36 11.36
C LEU A 163 4.57 -20.44 12.49
N THR A 164 5.43 -19.51 12.89
CA THR A 164 5.12 -18.52 13.93
C THR A 164 5.68 -17.17 13.51
N ALA A 165 4.86 -16.12 13.58
CA ALA A 165 5.30 -14.76 13.34
C ALA A 165 6.24 -14.27 14.45
N VAL A 166 7.10 -13.30 14.13
CA VAL A 166 7.81 -12.53 15.15
C VAL A 166 6.82 -11.75 16.03
N SER A 167 7.24 -11.44 17.25
CA SER A 167 6.44 -10.57 18.13
C SER A 167 6.29 -9.20 17.49
N LYS A 168 5.08 -8.64 17.46
CA LYS A 168 4.82 -7.32 16.89
C LYS A 168 5.61 -6.20 17.58
N GLU A 169 5.94 -6.37 18.85
CA GLU A 169 6.75 -5.45 19.65
C GLU A 169 8.20 -5.37 19.15
N HIS A 170 8.66 -6.39 18.41
CA HIS A 170 9.98 -6.45 17.79
C HIS A 170 10.04 -5.79 16.41
N VAL A 171 8.90 -5.32 15.87
CA VAL A 171 8.83 -4.83 14.50
C VAL A 171 8.54 -3.33 14.46
N ASN A 172 9.36 -2.60 13.71
CA ASN A 172 9.15 -1.19 13.37
C ASN A 172 9.10 -1.03 11.85
N VAL A 173 8.21 -0.17 11.37
CA VAL A 173 8.02 0.12 9.95
C VAL A 173 8.31 1.59 9.68
N TYR A 174 9.21 1.86 8.74
CA TYR A 174 9.55 3.21 8.30
C TYR A 174 8.99 3.46 6.90
N LEU A 175 8.28 4.57 6.74
CA LEU A 175 7.65 5.04 5.49
C LEU A 175 8.14 6.44 5.15
N GLY A 176 8.16 6.78 3.85
CA GLY A 176 8.74 8.04 3.39
C GLY A 176 10.25 8.16 3.65
N LEU A 177 10.90 7.05 3.99
CA LEU A 177 12.34 6.97 4.22
C LEU A 177 13.06 6.87 2.87
N HIS A 178 14.14 7.63 2.70
CA HIS A 178 14.96 7.58 1.49
C HIS A 178 16.41 7.21 1.81
N ASP A 179 17.03 7.88 2.78
CA ASP A 179 18.37 7.58 3.30
C ASP A 179 18.24 7.02 4.73
N VAL A 180 18.68 5.79 4.96
CA VAL A 180 18.54 5.09 6.26
C VAL A 180 19.32 5.78 7.38
N ARG A 181 20.32 6.61 7.04
CA ARG A 181 21.10 7.41 7.98
C ARG A 181 20.38 8.70 8.36
N ASN A 182 19.47 9.18 7.51
CA ASN A 182 18.68 10.39 7.76
C ASN A 182 17.18 10.06 7.88
N LYS A 183 16.74 9.85 9.11
CA LYS A 183 15.35 9.49 9.44
C LYS A 183 14.47 10.68 9.81
N ILE A 184 14.94 11.92 9.66
CA ILE A 184 14.25 13.12 10.17
C ILE A 184 12.83 13.27 9.59
N ASP A 185 12.70 13.07 8.28
CA ASP A 185 11.42 13.21 7.57
C ASP A 185 10.66 11.89 7.43
N ALA A 186 11.22 10.79 7.95
CA ALA A 186 10.62 9.47 7.84
C ALA A 186 9.57 9.24 8.92
N VAL A 187 8.47 8.60 8.55
CA VAL A 187 7.41 8.21 9.46
C VAL A 187 7.69 6.82 10.00
N ASN A 188 7.96 6.72 11.31
CA ASN A 188 8.09 5.43 12.00
C ASN A 188 6.74 5.00 12.60
N ARG A 189 6.39 3.73 12.46
CA ARG A 189 5.19 3.10 13.03
C ARG A 189 5.52 1.78 13.69
N THR A 190 4.96 1.60 14.89
CA THR A 190 4.91 0.30 15.56
C THR A 190 3.76 -0.55 14.98
N VAL A 191 3.81 -1.85 15.23
CA VAL A 191 2.89 -2.83 14.65
C VAL A 191 1.77 -3.20 15.62
N GLU A 192 0.53 -3.21 15.12
CA GLU A 192 -0.66 -3.68 15.84
C GLU A 192 -0.81 -5.21 15.73
N GLU A 193 -0.57 -5.73 14.51
CA GLU A 193 -0.81 -7.12 14.12
C GLU A 193 0.09 -7.53 12.95
N ILE A 194 0.52 -8.79 12.96
CA ILE A 194 1.25 -9.44 11.89
C ILE A 194 0.45 -10.65 11.45
N ILE A 195 0.20 -10.78 10.15
CA ILE A 195 -0.58 -11.88 9.57
C ILE A 195 0.28 -12.54 8.50
N LEU A 196 0.77 -13.74 8.78
CA LEU A 196 1.40 -14.59 7.77
C LEU A 196 0.32 -15.36 7.03
N HIS A 197 0.50 -15.62 5.74
CA HIS A 197 -0.40 -16.52 5.02
C HIS A 197 -0.39 -17.91 5.66
N GLU A 198 -1.57 -18.47 5.91
CA GLU A 198 -1.78 -19.69 6.69
C GLU A 198 -1.12 -20.93 6.04
N SER A 199 -1.01 -20.91 4.71
CA SER A 199 -0.35 -21.96 3.92
C SER A 199 1.11 -21.67 3.57
N PHE A 200 1.76 -20.66 4.19
CA PHE A 200 3.17 -20.40 3.93
C PHE A 200 4.04 -21.60 4.34
N ASP A 201 4.78 -22.13 3.38
CA ASP A 201 5.66 -23.28 3.56
C ASP A 201 7.12 -22.82 3.69
N ILE A 202 7.69 -23.06 4.88
CA ILE A 202 9.04 -22.63 5.24
C ILE A 202 10.12 -23.36 4.40
N GLN A 203 9.81 -24.54 3.86
CA GLN A 203 10.78 -25.37 3.14
C GLN A 203 10.96 -24.90 1.69
N ASN A 204 9.85 -24.63 0.99
CA ASN A 204 9.85 -24.29 -0.44
C ASN A 204 9.41 -22.85 -0.74
N TYR A 205 9.09 -22.05 0.28
CA TYR A 205 8.66 -20.65 0.16
C TYR A 205 7.34 -20.48 -0.61
N ASN A 206 6.54 -21.53 -0.76
CA ASN A 206 5.21 -21.39 -1.36
C ASN A 206 4.29 -20.59 -0.43
N HIS A 207 3.43 -19.75 -1.01
CA HIS A 207 2.58 -18.80 -0.27
C HIS A 207 3.35 -17.80 0.61
N ASP A 208 4.50 -17.33 0.13
CA ASP A 208 5.34 -16.36 0.83
C ASP A 208 4.79 -14.92 0.72
N ILE A 209 3.75 -14.65 1.52
CA ILE A 209 3.05 -13.37 1.60
C ILE A 209 2.57 -13.11 3.03
N ALA A 210 2.66 -11.87 3.48
CA ALA A 210 2.25 -11.44 4.80
C ALA A 210 1.77 -9.99 4.82
N LEU A 211 0.99 -9.66 5.84
CA LEU A 211 0.49 -8.32 6.12
C LEU A 211 1.00 -7.84 7.47
N VAL A 212 1.32 -6.55 7.53
CA VAL A 212 1.60 -5.81 8.75
C VAL A 212 0.56 -4.72 8.92
N LYS A 213 -0.18 -4.77 10.02
CA LYS A 213 -1.11 -3.71 10.42
C LYS A 213 -0.38 -2.70 11.29
N LEU A 214 -0.33 -1.44 10.85
CA LEU A 214 0.27 -0.34 11.58
C LEU A 214 -0.62 0.06 12.75
N LYS A 215 -0.03 0.30 13.93
CA LYS A 215 -0.75 0.73 15.14
C LYS A 215 -1.40 2.11 15.00
N GLU A 216 -0.77 2.98 14.24
CA GLU A 216 -1.29 4.30 13.92
C GLU A 216 -1.28 4.51 12.42
N LYS A 217 -2.36 5.12 11.91
CA LYS A 217 -2.46 5.45 10.49
C LYS A 217 -1.34 6.41 10.06
N VAL A 218 -0.93 6.27 8.81
CA VAL A 218 -0.08 7.25 8.13
C VAL A 218 -0.93 8.22 7.34
N THR A 219 -0.46 9.47 7.24
CA THR A 219 -1.09 10.50 6.41
C THR A 219 -0.50 10.43 5.01
N MET A 220 -1.35 10.38 4.00
CA MET A 220 -0.90 10.36 2.62
C MET A 220 -0.30 11.70 2.22
N GLY A 221 0.75 11.65 1.40
CA GLY A 221 1.49 12.82 0.95
C GLY A 221 2.47 12.47 -0.16
N PRO A 222 3.32 13.41 -0.59
CA PRO A 222 4.19 13.22 -1.76
C PRO A 222 5.21 12.09 -1.61
N TYR A 223 5.53 11.70 -0.37
CA TYR A 223 6.49 10.64 -0.05
C TYR A 223 5.86 9.38 0.55
N ILE A 224 4.56 9.39 0.85
CA ILE A 224 3.82 8.28 1.47
C ILE A 224 2.49 8.13 0.74
N MET A 225 2.36 7.10 -0.08
CA MET A 225 1.14 6.75 -0.82
C MET A 225 1.10 5.25 -1.05
N PRO A 226 -0.09 4.63 -1.09
CA PRO A 226 -0.19 3.20 -1.30
C PRO A 226 0.10 2.82 -2.76
N VAL A 227 0.58 1.60 -2.96
CA VAL A 227 0.59 0.95 -4.27
C VAL A 227 -0.76 0.30 -4.53
N CYS A 228 -1.18 0.18 -5.78
CA CYS A 228 -2.36 -0.61 -6.11
C CYS A 228 -2.02 -2.11 -6.09
N VAL A 229 -3.02 -2.95 -5.89
CA VAL A 229 -2.92 -4.40 -6.06
C VAL A 229 -3.75 -4.83 -7.28
N PRO A 230 -3.47 -5.99 -7.89
CA PRO A 230 -4.27 -6.51 -8.99
C PRO A 230 -5.76 -6.57 -8.62
N GLN A 231 -6.64 -6.15 -9.52
CA GLN A 231 -8.06 -5.92 -9.19
C GLN A 231 -8.93 -7.17 -9.38
N ASP A 232 -8.65 -8.01 -10.39
CA ASP A 232 -9.47 -9.17 -10.70
C ASP A 232 -8.76 -10.48 -10.33
N PRO A 233 -9.30 -11.27 -9.38
CA PRO A 233 -8.83 -12.63 -9.10
C PRO A 233 -8.86 -13.56 -10.33
N ARG A 234 -9.70 -13.24 -11.32
CA ARG A 234 -9.87 -13.98 -12.59
C ARG A 234 -8.83 -13.62 -13.64
N GLU A 235 -8.06 -12.53 -13.46
CA GLU A 235 -6.84 -12.24 -14.20
C GLU A 235 -5.65 -13.02 -13.61
N SER A 236 -5.87 -14.31 -13.34
CA SER A 236 -5.00 -15.22 -12.57
C SER A 236 -3.67 -15.55 -13.29
N GLY A 237 -3.40 -14.93 -14.44
CA GLY A 237 -2.22 -15.20 -15.25
C GLY A 237 -0.93 -14.61 -14.66
N GLY A 238 -1.02 -13.62 -13.77
CA GLY A 238 0.13 -12.83 -13.35
C GLY A 238 0.71 -12.00 -14.50
N PRO A 239 1.90 -11.40 -14.30
CA PRO A 239 2.50 -10.57 -15.33
C PRO A 239 3.04 -11.40 -16.49
N GLN A 240 2.86 -10.91 -17.72
CA GLN A 240 3.28 -11.63 -18.93
C GLN A 240 4.81 -11.62 -19.11
N PRO A 241 5.40 -12.65 -19.73
CA PRO A 241 6.83 -12.67 -20.04
C PRO A 241 7.27 -11.42 -20.84
N ASN A 242 8.48 -10.96 -20.57
CA ASN A 242 9.09 -9.73 -21.11
C ASN A 242 8.45 -8.41 -20.67
N MET A 243 7.35 -8.42 -19.90
CA MET A 243 6.89 -7.21 -19.23
C MET A 243 7.98 -6.70 -18.30
N LEU A 244 8.17 -5.38 -18.28
CA LEU A 244 9.19 -4.75 -17.47
C LEU A 244 8.56 -4.19 -16.20
N GLY A 245 9.03 -4.66 -15.05
CA GLY A 245 8.68 -4.10 -13.74
C GLY A 245 9.85 -3.37 -13.10
N LEU A 246 9.54 -2.65 -12.03
CA LEU A 246 10.51 -2.03 -11.15
C LEU A 246 10.50 -2.71 -9.79
N VAL A 247 11.67 -2.88 -9.21
CA VAL A 247 11.83 -3.27 -7.80
C VAL A 247 12.67 -2.21 -7.13
N ALA A 248 12.29 -1.82 -5.92
CA ALA A 248 13.04 -0.90 -5.09
C ALA A 248 13.34 -1.50 -3.72
N GLY A 249 14.51 -1.18 -3.18
CA GLY A 249 14.96 -1.67 -1.89
C GLY A 249 16.31 -1.10 -1.50
N TRP A 250 16.69 -1.39 -0.26
CA TRP A 250 18.00 -1.01 0.29
C TRP A 250 18.99 -2.18 0.26
N GLY A 251 18.67 -3.24 -0.50
CA GLY A 251 19.47 -4.45 -0.57
C GLY A 251 20.91 -4.22 -1.01
N ILE A 252 21.72 -5.26 -0.83
CA ILE A 252 23.16 -5.24 -1.04
C ILE A 252 23.46 -4.93 -2.51
N SER A 253 24.13 -3.81 -2.74
CA SER A 253 24.51 -3.33 -4.07
C SER A 253 25.91 -3.78 -4.51
N ASN A 254 26.68 -4.42 -3.62
CA ASN A 254 28.05 -4.84 -3.87
C ASN A 254 28.16 -6.37 -4.05
N PRO A 255 28.51 -6.88 -5.25
CA PRO A 255 28.58 -8.32 -5.53
C PRO A 255 29.68 -9.08 -4.77
N ASN A 256 30.62 -8.36 -4.14
CA ASN A 256 31.76 -8.97 -3.43
C ASN A 256 31.48 -9.32 -1.96
N VAL A 257 30.25 -9.08 -1.47
CA VAL A 257 29.89 -9.37 -0.07
C VAL A 257 29.22 -10.73 0.00
N THR A 258 29.81 -11.66 0.74
CA THR A 258 29.29 -13.03 0.89
C THR A 258 28.16 -13.09 1.92
N VAL A 259 27.24 -14.07 1.78
CA VAL A 259 26.12 -14.29 2.74
C VAL A 259 26.63 -14.40 4.19
N ASP A 260 27.81 -14.98 4.40
CA ASP A 260 28.42 -15.13 5.73
C ASP A 260 28.93 -13.80 6.31
N GLU A 261 29.42 -12.88 5.48
CA GLU A 261 29.79 -11.53 5.89
C GLU A 261 28.57 -10.69 6.26
N VAL A 262 27.41 -10.92 5.63
CA VAL A 262 26.13 -10.26 5.95
C VAL A 262 25.62 -10.68 7.32
N ILE A 263 25.65 -11.98 7.61
CA ILE A 263 25.26 -12.54 8.91
C ILE A 263 26.18 -12.00 10.03
N SER A 264 27.46 -11.76 9.71
CA SER A 264 28.46 -11.27 10.66
C SER A 264 28.46 -9.75 10.87
N SER A 265 27.97 -8.96 9.91
CA SER A 265 28.04 -7.48 9.91
C SER A 265 26.71 -6.77 10.19
N GLY A 266 25.58 -7.49 10.15
CA GLY A 266 24.26 -6.91 10.42
C GLY A 266 23.87 -5.81 9.42
N MET A 267 23.36 -4.67 9.91
CA MET A 267 22.86 -3.54 9.09
C MET A 267 23.93 -2.83 8.25
N GLN A 268 25.23 -3.17 8.39
CA GLN A 268 26.36 -2.45 7.74
C GLN A 268 26.55 -2.74 6.25
N THR A 269 25.79 -3.66 5.65
CA THR A 269 25.88 -4.04 4.23
C THR A 269 24.77 -3.45 3.35
N LEU A 270 23.85 -2.69 3.95
CA LEU A 270 22.77 -1.99 3.25
C LEU A 270 23.30 -0.87 2.36
N SER A 271 22.64 -0.64 1.22
CA SER A 271 22.74 0.67 0.57
C SER A 271 22.11 1.72 1.49
N ASP A 272 22.85 2.77 1.81
CA ASP A 272 22.33 3.85 2.65
C ASP A 272 21.09 4.51 2.02
N VAL A 273 21.07 4.60 0.69
CA VAL A 273 20.04 5.26 -0.10
C VAL A 273 19.19 4.22 -0.81
N LEU A 274 17.87 4.44 -0.88
CA LEU A 274 16.95 3.57 -1.62
C LEU A 274 17.39 3.47 -3.08
N GLN A 275 17.50 2.24 -3.58
CA GLN A 275 17.83 1.98 -4.97
C GLN A 275 16.65 1.31 -5.68
N TYR A 276 16.68 1.33 -7.01
CA TYR A 276 15.72 0.61 -7.83
C TYR A 276 16.35 0.01 -9.07
N VAL A 277 15.70 -1.04 -9.58
CA VAL A 277 16.10 -1.77 -10.77
C VAL A 277 14.90 -2.05 -11.66
N LYS A 278 15.13 -2.09 -12.98
CA LYS A 278 14.15 -2.51 -13.98
C LYS A 278 14.48 -3.91 -14.48
N LEU A 279 13.55 -4.85 -14.28
CA LEU A 279 13.71 -6.26 -14.59
C LEU A 279 12.59 -6.75 -15.53
N PRO A 280 12.91 -7.58 -16.55
CA PRO A 280 11.90 -8.26 -17.34
C PRO A 280 11.37 -9.49 -16.60
N VAL A 281 10.09 -9.77 -16.76
CA VAL A 281 9.48 -11.04 -16.35
C VAL A 281 10.00 -12.16 -17.25
N VAL A 282 10.39 -13.27 -16.63
CA VAL A 282 10.92 -14.46 -17.31
C VAL A 282 9.78 -15.44 -17.56
N LEU A 283 9.88 -16.21 -18.64
CA LEU A 283 8.93 -17.28 -18.93
C LEU A 283 8.94 -18.32 -17.80
N HIS A 284 7.76 -18.69 -17.30
CA HIS A 284 7.63 -19.59 -16.13
C HIS A 284 8.40 -20.90 -16.31
N GLU A 285 8.21 -21.58 -17.44
CA GLU A 285 8.90 -22.85 -17.76
C GLU A 285 10.42 -22.71 -17.80
N GLU A 286 10.93 -21.58 -18.32
CA GLU A 286 12.36 -21.32 -18.35
C GLU A 286 12.93 -21.17 -16.94
N CYS A 287 12.24 -20.41 -16.09
CA CYS A 287 12.66 -20.22 -14.71
C CYS A 287 12.61 -21.52 -13.91
N LYS A 288 11.50 -22.26 -14.04
CA LYS A 288 11.31 -23.56 -13.39
C LYS A 288 12.38 -24.55 -13.79
N THR A 289 12.65 -24.69 -15.10
CA THR A 289 13.72 -25.56 -15.62
C THR A 289 15.09 -25.15 -15.08
N SER A 290 15.37 -23.84 -14.98
CA SER A 290 16.64 -23.36 -14.42
C SER A 290 16.84 -23.83 -12.98
N TYR A 291 15.81 -23.72 -12.12
CA TYR A 291 15.92 -24.13 -10.72
C TYR A 291 15.91 -25.64 -10.52
N GLU A 292 15.10 -26.38 -11.28
CA GLU A 292 15.10 -27.86 -11.27
C GLU A 292 16.47 -28.44 -11.66
N SER A 293 17.20 -27.77 -12.56
CA SER A 293 18.55 -28.20 -12.96
C SER A 293 19.63 -27.98 -11.89
N ARG A 294 19.35 -27.14 -10.88
CA ARG A 294 20.33 -26.72 -9.85
C ARG A 294 20.08 -27.38 -8.49
N SER A 295 18.82 -27.57 -8.11
CA SER A 295 18.46 -28.05 -6.78
C SER A 295 17.17 -28.87 -6.82
N GLY A 296 17.13 -29.98 -6.07
CA GLY A 296 15.92 -30.79 -5.91
C GLY A 296 14.96 -30.29 -4.82
N ASN A 297 15.35 -29.28 -4.02
CA ASN A 297 14.56 -28.84 -2.86
C ASN A 297 13.68 -27.61 -3.14
N TYR A 298 13.95 -26.87 -4.22
CA TYR A 298 13.22 -25.64 -4.56
C TYR A 298 12.60 -25.79 -5.95
N SER A 299 11.27 -25.66 -6.02
CA SER A 299 10.52 -25.70 -7.27
C SER A 299 9.70 -24.42 -7.39
N VAL A 300 9.78 -23.77 -8.56
CA VAL A 300 8.96 -22.61 -8.87
C VAL A 300 7.53 -23.09 -9.09
N THR A 301 6.60 -22.60 -8.27
CA THR A 301 5.17 -23.00 -8.30
C THR A 301 4.33 -22.02 -9.11
N GLU A 302 3.08 -22.39 -9.42
CA GLU A 302 2.12 -21.50 -10.12
C GLU A 302 1.78 -20.22 -9.34
N ASN A 303 2.06 -20.21 -8.04
CA ASN A 303 1.92 -19.04 -7.17
C ASN A 303 3.12 -18.08 -7.27
N MET A 304 4.07 -18.39 -8.14
CA MET A 304 5.30 -17.64 -8.31
C MET A 304 5.45 -17.20 -9.78
N PHE A 305 6.22 -16.13 -9.97
CA PHE A 305 6.81 -15.81 -11.27
C PHE A 305 8.25 -15.37 -11.05
N CYS A 306 9.02 -15.31 -12.13
CA CYS A 306 10.41 -14.91 -12.05
C CYS A 306 10.67 -13.63 -12.83
N ALA A 307 11.65 -12.86 -12.39
CA ALA A 307 12.13 -11.70 -13.11
C ALA A 307 13.66 -11.64 -13.04
N GLY A 308 14.28 -11.19 -14.12
CA GLY A 308 15.74 -11.17 -14.21
C GLY A 308 16.22 -11.25 -15.65
N TYR A 309 17.51 -10.96 -15.84
CA TYR A 309 18.17 -11.14 -17.14
C TYR A 309 18.83 -12.51 -17.20
N TYR A 310 18.91 -13.10 -18.40
CA TYR A 310 19.50 -14.43 -18.62
C TYR A 310 20.93 -14.57 -18.10
N GLU A 311 21.79 -13.57 -18.33
CA GLU A 311 23.14 -13.54 -17.77
C GLU A 311 23.61 -12.09 -17.56
N GLY A 312 24.40 -11.90 -16.51
CA GLY A 312 25.10 -10.66 -16.22
C GLY A 312 24.24 -9.55 -15.58
N GLY A 313 24.71 -9.09 -14.43
CA GLY A 313 24.71 -7.67 -14.07
C GLY A 313 23.38 -7.01 -13.71
N LYS A 314 22.41 -7.75 -13.13
CA LYS A 314 21.42 -7.26 -12.16
C LYS A 314 20.40 -8.33 -11.80
N ASP A 315 20.23 -8.54 -10.50
CA ASP A 315 19.10 -9.25 -9.92
C ASP A 315 18.68 -8.50 -8.63
N THR A 316 17.54 -8.85 -8.05
CA THR A 316 17.21 -8.46 -6.67
C THR A 316 18.10 -9.24 -5.71
N CYS A 317 18.73 -8.56 -4.77
CA CYS A 317 19.70 -9.18 -3.87
C CYS A 317 19.20 -9.15 -2.42
N LEU A 318 20.02 -9.67 -1.49
CA LEU A 318 19.73 -9.65 -0.06
C LEU A 318 19.31 -8.25 0.40
N GLY A 319 18.18 -8.15 1.08
CA GLY A 319 17.63 -6.89 1.59
C GLY A 319 16.50 -6.25 0.78
N ASP A 320 16.25 -6.76 -0.42
CA ASP A 320 15.04 -6.44 -1.20
C ASP A 320 13.85 -7.35 -0.82
N SER A 321 14.09 -8.38 0.00
CA SER A 321 13.10 -9.36 0.49
C SER A 321 11.79 -8.72 0.95
N GLY A 322 10.67 -9.18 0.40
CA GLY A 322 9.33 -8.65 0.66
C GLY A 322 9.00 -7.34 -0.06
N GLY A 323 9.95 -6.71 -0.74
CA GLY A 323 9.73 -5.53 -1.58
C GLY A 323 8.85 -5.84 -2.78
N ALA A 324 8.11 -4.83 -3.25
CA ALA A 324 7.16 -5.02 -4.35
C ALA A 324 7.83 -4.95 -5.73
N PHE A 325 7.50 -5.90 -6.59
CA PHE A 325 7.68 -5.83 -8.03
C PHE A 325 6.49 -5.08 -8.63
N VAL A 326 6.70 -3.84 -9.03
CA VAL A 326 5.64 -2.96 -9.53
C VAL A 326 5.67 -2.84 -11.04
N ILE A 327 4.50 -2.97 -11.66
CA ILE A 327 4.29 -2.72 -13.09
C ILE A 327 3.33 -1.55 -13.22
N ARG A 328 3.59 -0.67 -14.18
CA ARG A 328 2.64 0.38 -14.54
C ARG A 328 1.56 -0.21 -15.44
N ASP A 329 0.34 -0.22 -14.93
CA ASP A 329 -0.85 -0.48 -15.70
C ASP A 329 -1.10 0.71 -16.65
N LEU A 330 -1.22 0.40 -17.94
CA LEU A 330 -1.36 1.41 -18.99
C LEU A 330 -2.81 1.87 -19.17
N ASP A 331 -3.80 1.10 -18.71
CA ASP A 331 -5.20 1.42 -18.90
C ASP A 331 -5.66 2.47 -17.88
N ASN A 332 -5.31 2.29 -16.60
CA ASN A 332 -5.64 3.24 -15.53
C ASN A 332 -4.47 4.17 -15.14
N GLN A 333 -3.29 3.99 -15.76
CA GLN A 333 -2.08 4.77 -15.51
C GLN A 333 -1.57 4.68 -14.05
N ARG A 334 -1.86 3.59 -13.34
CA ARG A 334 -1.43 3.36 -11.94
C ARG A 334 -0.32 2.32 -11.85
N TRP A 335 0.47 2.41 -10.79
CA TRP A 335 1.45 1.39 -10.43
C TRP A 335 0.82 0.32 -9.56
N VAL A 336 1.00 -0.94 -9.97
CA VAL A 336 0.40 -2.13 -9.36
C VAL A 336 1.50 -3.06 -8.86
N ALA A 337 1.42 -3.51 -7.62
CA ALA A 337 2.30 -4.53 -7.05
C ALA A 337 1.90 -5.91 -7.57
N GLN A 338 2.61 -6.37 -8.59
CA GLN A 338 2.38 -7.67 -9.24
C GLN A 338 3.10 -8.81 -8.52
N GLY A 339 4.20 -8.52 -7.83
CA GLY A 339 4.98 -9.50 -7.10
C GLY A 339 5.58 -9.00 -5.80
N LEU A 340 6.02 -9.94 -4.96
CA LEU A 340 6.83 -9.68 -3.78
C LEU A 340 8.13 -10.49 -3.88
N VAL A 341 9.28 -9.85 -3.64
CA VAL A 341 10.59 -10.53 -3.65
C VAL A 341 10.55 -11.66 -2.60
N SER A 342 10.67 -12.91 -3.03
CA SER A 342 10.54 -14.08 -2.17
C SER A 342 11.89 -14.76 -1.96
N TRP A 343 12.48 -15.32 -3.02
CA TRP A 343 13.76 -16.03 -2.95
C TRP A 343 14.53 -15.96 -4.27
N GLY A 344 15.76 -16.45 -4.26
CA GLY A 344 16.62 -16.60 -5.43
C GLY A 344 17.66 -17.70 -5.20
N GLY A 345 18.44 -18.01 -6.22
CA GLY A 345 19.53 -18.97 -6.10
C GLY A 345 20.61 -18.53 -5.10
N PRO A 346 21.34 -19.48 -4.48
CA PRO A 346 22.43 -19.17 -3.55
C PRO A 346 23.66 -18.56 -4.23
N GLU A 347 23.72 -18.60 -5.56
CA GLU A 347 24.80 -17.99 -6.33
C GLU A 347 24.76 -16.46 -6.25
N GLU A 348 25.86 -15.81 -6.64
CA GLU A 348 25.95 -14.36 -6.63
C GLU A 348 24.83 -13.70 -7.45
N CYS A 349 24.30 -12.59 -6.93
CA CYS A 349 23.23 -11.83 -7.55
C CYS A 349 23.61 -11.43 -9.00
N GLY A 350 22.79 -11.82 -9.97
CA GLY A 350 23.06 -11.62 -11.40
C GLY A 350 23.89 -12.72 -12.08
N SER A 351 24.08 -13.85 -11.40
CA SER A 351 24.60 -15.09 -11.97
C SER A 351 23.75 -15.57 -13.16
N LYS A 352 24.38 -16.30 -14.08
CA LYS A 352 23.72 -16.82 -15.27
C LYS A 352 22.55 -17.72 -14.91
N GLN A 353 21.37 -17.40 -15.45
CA GLN A 353 20.09 -18.08 -15.28
C GLN A 353 19.66 -18.22 -13.81
N VAL A 354 20.16 -17.35 -12.93
CA VAL A 354 19.66 -17.22 -11.56
C VAL A 354 18.70 -16.03 -11.57
N TYR A 355 17.41 -16.33 -11.46
CA TYR A 355 16.34 -15.34 -11.56
C TYR A 355 15.73 -15.10 -10.19
N GLY A 356 15.48 -13.85 -9.81
CA GLY A 356 14.64 -13.55 -8.65
C GLY A 356 13.26 -14.19 -8.80
N VAL A 357 12.82 -14.89 -7.76
CA VAL A 357 11.50 -15.53 -7.67
C VAL A 357 10.59 -14.68 -6.78
N TYR A 358 9.40 -14.42 -7.29
CA TYR A 358 8.45 -13.50 -6.68
C TYR A 358 7.13 -14.21 -6.40
N THR A 359 6.54 -13.94 -5.24
CA THR A 359 5.15 -14.33 -4.95
C THR A 359 4.22 -13.58 -5.88
N LYS A 360 3.36 -14.28 -6.63
CA LYS A 360 2.42 -13.72 -7.59
C LYS A 360 1.21 -13.14 -6.87
N VAL A 361 1.20 -11.82 -6.65
CA VAL A 361 0.20 -11.14 -5.79
C VAL A 361 -1.24 -11.33 -6.28
N SER A 362 -1.45 -11.44 -7.59
CA SER A 362 -2.79 -11.70 -8.17
C SER A 362 -3.46 -12.96 -7.61
N ASN A 363 -2.69 -13.98 -7.21
CA ASN A 363 -3.22 -15.22 -6.65
C ASN A 363 -3.69 -15.07 -5.19
N TYR A 364 -3.43 -13.93 -4.54
CA TYR A 364 -3.71 -13.68 -3.14
C TYR A 364 -4.65 -12.50 -2.91
N VAL A 365 -5.24 -11.94 -3.97
CA VAL A 365 -6.14 -10.76 -3.86
C VAL A 365 -7.32 -11.05 -2.93
N ASP A 366 -7.94 -12.23 -3.02
CA ASP A 366 -9.05 -12.61 -2.16
C ASP A 366 -8.62 -12.68 -0.68
N TRP A 367 -7.44 -13.25 -0.41
CA TRP A 367 -6.86 -13.29 0.93
C TRP A 367 -6.56 -11.88 1.46
N LEU A 368 -6.00 -11.00 0.61
CA LEU A 368 -5.76 -9.60 0.98
C LEU A 368 -7.06 -8.88 1.34
N GLN A 369 -8.13 -9.08 0.56
CA GLN A 369 -9.44 -8.49 0.82
C GLN A 369 -10.05 -9.03 2.12
N GLU A 370 -9.99 -10.35 2.34
CA GLU A 370 -10.47 -10.99 3.57
C GLU A 370 -9.79 -10.43 4.82
N LYS A 371 -8.44 -10.34 4.82
CA LYS A 371 -7.69 -9.91 6.01
C LYS A 371 -7.75 -8.42 6.28
N THR A 372 -7.79 -7.61 5.23
CA THR A 372 -7.74 -6.15 5.38
C THR A 372 -9.12 -5.50 5.46
N GLY A 373 -10.18 -6.21 5.03
CA GLY A 373 -11.51 -5.63 4.83
C GLY A 373 -11.57 -4.59 3.71
N TRP A 374 -10.50 -4.50 2.89
CA TRP A 374 -10.44 -3.62 1.74
C TRP A 374 -11.32 -4.18 0.62
N ALA A 375 -12.40 -3.47 0.29
CA ALA A 375 -13.12 -3.72 -0.96
C ALA A 375 -12.41 -2.94 -2.08
N SER A 376 -12.04 -3.63 -3.18
CA SER A 376 -11.53 -2.96 -4.39
C SER A 376 -12.47 -1.81 -4.77
N LEU A 377 -11.90 -0.64 -5.08
CA LEU A 377 -12.61 0.60 -5.41
C LEU A 377 -13.71 0.42 -6.47
N ASP A 378 -13.60 -0.61 -7.32
CA ASP A 378 -14.54 -0.89 -8.42
C ASP A 378 -15.56 -2.01 -8.14
N SER A 379 -15.45 -2.74 -7.02
CA SER A 379 -16.37 -3.84 -6.69
C SER A 379 -17.80 -3.39 -6.35
N ASN A 380 -18.04 -2.08 -6.21
CA ASN A 380 -19.36 -1.49 -6.02
C ASN A 380 -20.03 -1.04 -7.33
N LEU A 381 -19.40 -1.20 -8.49
CA LEU A 381 -20.01 -0.87 -9.79
C LEU A 381 -20.75 -2.04 -10.45
N GLU A 382 -20.57 -3.29 -10.00
CA GLU A 382 -21.24 -4.47 -10.57
C GLU A 382 -22.40 -5.04 -9.74
N LYS A 383 -22.79 -4.40 -8.63
CA LYS A 383 -24.00 -4.77 -7.89
C LYS A 383 -25.07 -3.70 -7.97
N ARG A 384 -25.62 -3.50 -9.18
CA ARG A 384 -26.98 -3.01 -9.39
C ARG A 384 -27.55 -3.44 -10.73
#